data_AF-A0A851J9Z6-F1
#
_entry.id   AF-A0A851J9Z6-F1
#
_cell.length_a   1.000
_cell.length_b   1.000
_cell.length_c   1.000
_cell.angle_alpha   90.00
_cell.angle_beta   90.00
_cell.angle_gamma   90.00
#
_symmetry.space_group_name_H-M   'P 1'
#
loop_
_entity.id
_entity.type
_entity.pdbx_description
1 polymer ?
#
loop_
_entity_poly.entity_id
_entity_poly.type
_entity_poly.pdbx_seq_one_letter_code
_entity_poly.pdbx_strand_id
1 'polypeptide(L)'
;RIEAARCPDVVVAQIDPRKLKKKPTVNISISGCQPAPEGYSPTLKWQQQQVANFSAVRQSLNKHRNHWRSQHLDSNVTMPKSEDEEGWKKFCLGERIYSEIDALSDNENLGIDYMKVGFPPLLSIVSRMNQATVTSVLEYLISWFGEKKFTPEL
;
A
#
# COMPACT_ATOMS: atom_id res chain seq x y z
N ARG A 1 20.89 52.95 -19.07
CA ARG A 1 20.01 53.18 -17.88
C ARG A 1 18.98 54.29 -18.11
N ILE A 2 19.30 55.37 -18.84
CA ILE A 2 18.36 56.49 -19.08
C ILE A 2 17.14 56.07 -19.93
N GLU A 3 17.33 55.21 -20.94
CA GLU A 3 16.25 54.72 -21.81
C GLU A 3 15.23 53.86 -21.06
N ALA A 4 15.70 52.86 -20.31
CA ALA A 4 14.82 51.98 -19.50
C ALA A 4 13.99 52.77 -18.46
N ALA A 5 14.53 53.85 -17.89
CA ALA A 5 13.79 54.71 -16.96
C ALA A 5 12.67 55.53 -17.62
N ARG A 6 12.65 55.61 -18.96
CA ARG A 6 11.59 56.27 -19.74
C ARG A 6 10.53 55.31 -20.24
N CYS A 7 10.77 54.00 -20.13
CA CYS A 7 9.80 52.98 -20.49
C CYS A 7 8.88 52.69 -19.30
N PRO A 8 7.60 52.32 -19.55
CA PRO A 8 6.74 51.86 -18.47
C PRO A 8 7.31 50.56 -17.89
N ASP A 9 7.38 50.49 -16.57
CA ASP A 9 7.98 49.35 -15.84
C ASP A 9 7.19 48.05 -16.06
N VAL A 10 5.87 48.17 -16.25
CA VAL A 10 4.98 47.07 -16.66
C VAL A 10 4.04 47.59 -17.74
N VAL A 11 3.92 46.83 -18.82
CA VAL A 11 2.92 47.07 -19.88
C VAL A 11 2.01 45.85 -20.00
N VAL A 12 0.72 46.09 -20.26
CA VAL A 12 -0.26 45.02 -20.49
C VAL A 12 -0.86 45.20 -21.89
N ALA A 13 -0.69 44.20 -22.74
CA ALA A 13 -1.32 44.18 -24.05
C ALA A 13 -2.75 43.64 -23.96
N GLN A 14 -3.68 44.33 -24.61
CA GLN A 14 -5.06 43.84 -24.77
C GLN A 14 -5.10 42.80 -25.88
N ILE A 15 -5.53 41.58 -25.55
CA ILE A 15 -5.60 40.46 -26.50
C ILE A 15 -7.08 40.17 -26.81
N ASP A 16 -7.41 40.04 -28.10
CA ASP A 16 -8.74 39.61 -28.54
C ASP A 16 -9.02 38.17 -28.07
N PRO A 17 -10.02 37.93 -27.21
CA PRO A 17 -10.36 36.61 -26.69
C PRO A 17 -10.70 35.60 -27.79
N ARG A 18 -11.10 36.05 -28.99
CA ARG A 18 -11.40 35.16 -30.13
C ARG A 18 -10.16 34.49 -30.72
N LYS A 19 -8.98 35.07 -30.49
CA LYS A 19 -7.67 34.55 -30.95
C LYS A 19 -7.04 33.57 -29.95
N LEU A 20 -7.60 33.44 -28.76
CA LEU A 20 -7.15 32.49 -27.75
C LEU A 20 -7.71 31.08 -28.02
N LYS A 21 -6.95 30.05 -27.66
CA LYS A 21 -7.42 28.65 -27.74
C LYS A 21 -8.67 28.49 -26.88
N LYS A 22 -9.81 28.19 -27.50
CA LYS A 22 -11.12 28.05 -26.84
C LYS A 22 -11.27 26.78 -25.98
N LYS A 23 -10.30 25.87 -26.04
CA LYS A 23 -10.32 24.58 -25.33
C LYS A 23 -9.00 24.41 -24.56
N PRO A 24 -8.94 24.77 -23.27
CA PRO A 24 -7.78 24.48 -22.45
C PRO A 24 -7.64 22.97 -22.22
N THR A 25 -6.42 22.49 -22.05
CA THR A 25 -6.15 21.11 -21.63
C THR A 25 -6.69 20.90 -20.22
N VAL A 26 -7.35 19.77 -19.99
CA VAL A 26 -7.84 19.39 -18.66
C VAL A 26 -6.70 18.78 -17.84
N ASN A 27 -6.63 19.17 -16.56
CA ASN A 27 -5.77 18.50 -15.58
C ASN A 27 -6.61 17.43 -14.88
N ILE A 28 -6.22 16.17 -14.99
CA ILE A 28 -6.93 15.06 -14.35
C ILE A 28 -6.41 14.93 -12.92
N SER A 29 -7.24 15.26 -11.94
CA SER A 29 -6.96 15.02 -10.52
C SER A 29 -7.47 13.65 -10.09
N ILE A 30 -6.70 12.95 -9.26
CA ILE A 30 -7.14 11.69 -8.65
C ILE A 30 -8.27 11.99 -7.66
N SER A 31 -9.32 11.19 -7.67
CA SER A 31 -10.44 11.32 -6.73
C SER A 31 -10.00 11.02 -5.30
N GLY A 32 -10.59 11.74 -4.33
CA GLY A 32 -10.42 11.43 -2.91
C GLY A 32 -11.16 10.16 -2.48
N CYS A 33 -11.07 9.85 -1.17
CA CYS A 33 -11.82 8.74 -0.57
C CYS A 33 -13.34 9.01 -0.63
N GLN A 34 -14.11 7.95 -0.83
CA GLN A 34 -15.57 8.03 -0.78
C GLN A 34 -16.04 8.15 0.67
N PRO A 35 -17.09 8.95 0.96
CA PRO A 35 -17.69 8.99 2.29
C PRO A 35 -18.22 7.62 2.69
N ALA A 36 -18.06 7.26 3.96
CA ALA A 36 -18.67 6.05 4.50
C ALA A 36 -20.21 6.17 4.44
N PRO A 37 -20.94 5.09 4.16
CA PRO A 37 -22.40 5.06 4.29
C PRO A 37 -22.86 5.47 5.70
N GLU A 38 -24.10 5.95 5.79
CA GLU A 38 -24.69 6.36 7.07
C GLU A 38 -24.65 5.21 8.09
N GLY A 39 -24.21 5.51 9.31
CA GLY A 39 -24.01 4.52 10.38
C GLY A 39 -22.67 3.77 10.34
N TYR A 40 -21.89 3.86 9.26
CA TYR A 40 -20.58 3.19 9.13
C TYR A 40 -19.38 4.12 9.37
N SER A 41 -19.62 5.44 9.43
CA SER A 41 -18.54 6.40 9.68
C SER A 41 -18.02 6.28 11.14
N PRO A 42 -16.71 6.05 11.35
CA PRO A 42 -16.17 5.87 12.69
C PRO A 42 -16.14 7.19 13.46
N THR A 43 -16.40 7.14 14.77
CA THR A 43 -16.30 8.32 15.63
C THR A 43 -14.87 8.88 15.68
N LEU A 44 -14.73 10.19 15.84
CA LEU A 44 -13.41 10.84 15.92
C LEU A 44 -12.56 10.29 17.08
N LYS A 45 -13.19 10.02 18.23
CA LYS A 45 -12.52 9.42 19.40
C LYS A 45 -11.92 8.07 19.06
N TRP A 46 -12.64 7.22 18.32
CA TRP A 46 -12.13 5.93 17.89
C TRP A 46 -10.96 6.08 16.92
N GLN A 47 -11.06 6.98 15.94
CA GLN A 47 -9.97 7.25 14.98
C GLN A 47 -8.69 7.70 15.70
N GLN A 48 -8.79 8.64 16.65
CA GLN A 48 -7.66 9.11 17.44
C GLN A 48 -7.02 8.00 18.28
N GLN A 49 -7.84 7.11 18.86
CA GLN A 49 -7.35 5.95 19.59
C GLN A 49 -6.59 4.99 18.67
N GLN A 50 -7.09 4.72 17.46
CA GLN A 50 -6.39 3.87 16.49
C GLN A 50 -5.06 4.47 16.06
N VAL A 51 -5.00 5.79 15.81
CA VAL A 51 -3.75 6.49 15.48
C VAL A 51 -2.73 6.38 16.62
N ALA A 52 -3.16 6.59 17.87
CA ALA A 52 -2.29 6.45 19.05
C ALA A 52 -1.77 5.01 19.21
N ASN A 53 -2.66 4.01 19.09
CA ASN A 53 -2.30 2.60 19.16
C ASN A 53 -1.31 2.21 18.06
N PHE A 54 -1.57 2.61 16.82
CA PHE A 54 -0.70 2.32 15.68
C PHE A 54 0.68 2.96 15.86
N SER A 55 0.76 4.17 16.41
CA SER A 55 2.04 4.79 16.76
C SER A 55 2.82 3.95 17.79
N ALA A 56 2.17 3.46 18.84
CA ALA A 56 2.80 2.59 19.84
C ALA A 56 3.32 1.28 19.22
N VAL A 57 2.53 0.65 18.34
CA VAL A 57 2.94 -0.55 17.58
C VAL A 57 4.19 -0.28 16.75
N ARG A 58 4.21 0.83 15.98
CA ARG A 58 5.37 1.21 15.16
C ARG A 58 6.63 1.46 16.00
N GLN A 59 6.49 2.12 17.14
CA GLN A 59 7.61 2.34 18.06
C GLN A 59 8.15 1.02 18.62
N SER A 60 7.26 0.10 19.03
CA SER A 60 7.65 -1.23 19.52
C SER A 60 8.33 -2.08 18.44
N LEU A 61 7.79 -2.09 17.21
CA LEU A 61 8.39 -2.78 16.08
C LEU A 61 9.81 -2.27 15.80
N ASN A 62 9.99 -0.95 15.74
CA ASN A 62 11.29 -0.34 15.49
C ASN A 62 12.30 -0.66 16.61
N LYS A 63 11.85 -0.59 17.87
CA LYS A 63 12.68 -0.91 19.05
C LYS A 63 13.24 -2.33 19.00
N HIS A 64 12.43 -3.30 18.57
CA HIS A 64 12.81 -4.72 18.59
C HIS A 64 13.20 -5.29 17.22
N ARG A 65 13.28 -4.46 16.17
CA ARG A 65 13.52 -4.91 14.78
C ARG A 65 14.79 -5.74 14.64
N ASN A 66 15.89 -5.30 15.25
CA ASN A 66 17.17 -6.01 15.14
C ASN A 66 17.13 -7.39 15.82
N HIS A 67 16.42 -7.49 16.95
CA HIS A 67 16.21 -8.75 17.65
C HIS A 67 15.47 -9.74 16.74
N TRP A 68 14.33 -9.35 16.17
CA TRP A 68 13.54 -10.22 15.29
C TRP A 68 14.24 -10.56 13.98
N ARG A 69 15.02 -9.64 13.42
CA ARG A 69 15.82 -9.87 12.23
C ARG A 69 16.87 -10.97 12.42
N SER A 70 17.45 -11.06 13.62
CA SER A 70 18.50 -12.02 13.96
C SER A 70 18.00 -13.42 14.32
N GLN A 71 16.69 -13.60 14.54
CA GLN A 71 16.11 -14.92 14.78
C GLN A 71 16.32 -15.81 13.55
N HIS A 72 16.29 -17.13 13.73
CA HIS A 72 16.25 -18.05 12.58
C HIS A 72 14.83 -18.11 12.01
N LEU A 73 14.71 -18.32 10.70
CA LEU A 73 13.45 -18.78 10.12
C LEU A 73 13.42 -20.29 10.16
N ASP A 74 12.22 -20.85 10.29
CA ASP A 74 12.00 -22.25 9.99
C ASP A 74 12.38 -22.53 8.53
N SER A 75 12.86 -23.75 8.27
CA SER A 75 13.37 -24.15 6.96
C SER A 75 12.33 -24.09 5.84
N ASN A 76 11.05 -24.00 6.18
CA ASN A 76 9.93 -23.86 5.24
C ASN A 76 9.67 -22.42 4.79
N VAL A 77 10.29 -21.41 5.43
CA VAL A 77 10.08 -20.00 5.06
C VAL A 77 11.13 -19.55 4.05
N THR A 78 10.75 -19.55 2.77
CA THR A 78 11.57 -18.94 1.70
C THR A 78 10.92 -17.63 1.26
N MET A 79 11.56 -16.50 1.58
CA MET A 79 11.06 -15.19 1.18
C MET A 79 11.29 -14.98 -0.34
N PRO A 80 10.26 -14.57 -1.10
CA PRO A 80 10.42 -14.26 -2.52
C PRO A 80 11.41 -13.13 -2.77
N LYS A 81 11.89 -13.02 -4.01
CA LYS A 81 12.71 -11.87 -4.44
C LYS A 81 11.85 -10.61 -4.47
N SER A 82 12.47 -9.43 -4.31
CA SER A 82 11.74 -8.16 -4.28
C SER A 82 10.84 -7.92 -5.49
N GLU A 83 11.26 -8.38 -6.65
CA GLU A 83 10.62 -8.23 -7.95
C GLU A 83 9.62 -9.36 -8.30
N ASP A 84 9.53 -10.39 -7.46
CA ASP A 84 8.66 -11.55 -7.68
C ASP A 84 7.24 -11.28 -7.17
N GLU A 85 6.46 -10.53 -7.94
CA GLU A 85 5.09 -10.15 -7.61
C GLU A 85 4.21 -11.36 -7.27
N GLU A 86 4.22 -12.39 -8.12
CA GLU A 86 3.38 -13.58 -7.91
C GLU A 86 3.85 -14.42 -6.74
N GLY A 87 5.16 -14.52 -6.53
CA GLY A 87 5.74 -15.10 -5.33
C GLY A 87 5.23 -14.40 -4.07
N TRP A 88 5.21 -13.06 -4.03
CA TRP A 88 4.73 -12.30 -2.88
C TRP A 88 3.24 -12.44 -2.63
N LYS A 89 2.40 -12.43 -3.68
CA LYS A 89 0.95 -12.65 -3.55
C LYS A 89 0.66 -14.03 -2.95
N LYS A 90 1.28 -15.09 -3.48
CA LYS A 90 1.14 -16.46 -2.93
C LYS A 90 1.75 -16.60 -1.55
N PHE A 91 2.89 -15.95 -1.29
CA PHE A 91 3.54 -15.99 0.01
C PHE A 91 2.65 -15.39 1.11
N CYS A 92 2.00 -14.25 0.86
CA CYS A 92 1.17 -13.59 1.87
C CYS A 92 -0.23 -14.21 1.98
N LEU A 93 -0.87 -14.54 0.85
CA LEU A 93 -2.29 -14.93 0.79
C LEU A 93 -2.49 -16.45 0.71
N GLY A 94 -1.45 -17.20 0.32
CA GLY A 94 -1.54 -18.64 0.06
C GLY A 94 -2.23 -19.00 -1.25
N GLU A 95 -2.03 -20.23 -1.70
CA GLU A 95 -2.63 -20.73 -2.94
C GLU A 95 -4.16 -20.79 -2.90
N ARG A 96 -4.78 -21.01 -1.73
CA ARG A 96 -6.25 -21.08 -1.61
C ARG A 96 -6.92 -19.75 -1.95
N ILE A 97 -6.42 -18.66 -1.38
CA ILE A 97 -6.98 -17.32 -1.58
C ILE A 97 -6.56 -16.78 -2.95
N TYR A 98 -5.31 -17.02 -3.34
CA TYR A 98 -4.78 -16.56 -4.62
C TYR A 98 -5.45 -17.24 -5.83
N SER A 99 -5.66 -18.56 -5.78
CA SER A 99 -6.21 -19.35 -6.91
C SER A 99 -7.72 -19.60 -6.83
N GLU A 100 -8.42 -19.13 -5.80
CA GLU A 100 -9.86 -19.36 -5.57
C GLU A 100 -10.25 -20.86 -5.59
N ILE A 101 -9.31 -21.75 -5.24
CA ILE A 101 -9.57 -23.19 -5.22
C ILE A 101 -10.34 -23.50 -3.93
N ASP A 102 -11.62 -23.84 -4.08
CA ASP A 102 -12.44 -24.40 -3.01
C ASP A 102 -11.79 -25.71 -2.55
N ALA A 103 -11.36 -25.75 -1.29
CA ALA A 103 -10.57 -26.85 -0.77
C ALA A 103 -11.39 -28.16 -0.79
N LEU A 104 -11.07 -29.07 -1.71
CA LEU A 104 -11.28 -30.48 -1.42
C LEU A 104 -10.36 -30.85 -0.25
N SER A 105 -10.95 -31.47 0.77
CA SER A 105 -10.32 -31.80 2.04
C SER A 105 -9.15 -32.77 1.84
N ASP A 106 -7.92 -32.27 1.93
CA ASP A 106 -6.77 -33.14 2.20
C ASP A 106 -6.77 -33.47 3.69
N ASN A 107 -7.33 -34.64 3.97
CA ASN A 107 -7.15 -35.39 5.20
C ASN A 107 -5.65 -35.75 5.35
N GLU A 108 -5.15 -35.79 6.59
CA GLU A 108 -3.86 -36.39 7.00
C GLU A 108 -2.56 -35.55 7.02
N ASN A 109 -2.60 -34.27 7.41
CA ASN A 109 -1.41 -33.63 7.99
C ASN A 109 -1.78 -32.72 9.16
N LEU A 110 -1.28 -33.03 10.36
CA LEU A 110 -1.50 -32.24 11.59
C LEU A 110 -0.78 -30.87 11.58
N GLY A 111 -0.05 -30.54 10.50
CA GLY A 111 0.69 -29.28 10.35
C GLY A 111 -0.03 -28.27 9.46
N ILE A 112 0.09 -26.98 9.79
CA ILE A 112 -0.39 -25.89 8.94
C ILE A 112 0.56 -25.76 7.74
N ASP A 113 0.03 -25.99 6.54
CA ASP A 113 0.74 -25.76 5.29
C ASP A 113 0.63 -24.29 4.87
N TYR A 114 1.61 -23.49 5.28
CA TYR A 114 1.68 -22.05 4.98
C TYR A 114 1.80 -21.74 3.48
N MET A 115 2.16 -22.70 2.62
CA MET A 115 2.10 -22.49 1.17
C MET A 115 0.65 -22.46 0.67
N LYS A 116 -0.23 -23.27 1.29
CA LYS A 116 -1.66 -23.31 0.96
C LYS A 116 -2.43 -22.13 1.56
N VAL A 117 -2.13 -21.73 2.80
CA VAL A 117 -2.90 -20.69 3.54
C VAL A 117 -2.26 -19.30 3.57
N GLY A 118 -0.98 -19.18 3.21
CA GLY A 118 -0.24 -17.93 3.28
C GLY A 118 0.51 -17.77 4.60
N PHE A 119 1.66 -17.10 4.56
CA PHE A 119 2.46 -16.77 5.73
C PHE A 119 1.90 -15.52 6.41
N PRO A 120 1.54 -15.60 7.70
CA PRO A 120 1.11 -14.42 8.44
C PRO A 120 2.26 -13.39 8.56
N PRO A 121 1.97 -12.09 8.76
CA PRO A 121 2.97 -11.04 8.86
C PRO A 121 3.70 -11.06 10.22
N LEU A 122 4.42 -12.16 10.48
CA LEU A 122 5.19 -12.36 11.71
C LEU A 122 6.33 -11.36 11.82
N LEU A 123 6.65 -10.94 13.05
CA LEU A 123 7.74 -9.99 13.32
C LEU A 123 9.10 -10.49 12.79
N SER A 124 9.34 -11.80 12.82
CA SER A 124 10.53 -12.42 12.23
C SER A 124 10.60 -12.14 10.72
N ILE A 125 9.49 -12.26 9.98
CA ILE A 125 9.43 -12.03 8.53
C ILE A 125 9.53 -10.54 8.21
N VAL A 126 8.59 -9.72 8.72
CA VAL A 126 8.49 -8.30 8.34
C VAL A 126 9.71 -7.49 8.78
N SER A 127 10.40 -7.88 9.86
CA SER A 127 11.61 -7.19 10.32
C SER A 127 12.81 -7.36 9.36
N ARG A 128 12.80 -8.38 8.49
CA ARG A 128 13.83 -8.63 7.48
C ARG A 128 13.60 -7.85 6.19
N MET A 129 12.37 -7.43 5.94
CA MET A 129 12.04 -6.64 4.76
C MET A 129 12.70 -5.26 4.87
N ASN A 130 13.33 -4.82 3.79
CA ASN A 130 13.81 -3.45 3.66
C ASN A 130 12.67 -2.54 3.15
N GLN A 131 12.88 -1.22 3.17
CA GLN A 131 11.83 -0.27 2.80
C GLN A 131 11.35 -0.43 1.34
N ALA A 132 12.25 -0.77 0.41
CA ALA A 132 11.90 -0.99 -0.99
C ALA A 132 11.00 -2.23 -1.12
N THR A 133 11.37 -3.35 -0.49
CA THR A 133 10.56 -4.57 -0.47
C THR A 133 9.19 -4.34 0.16
N VAL A 134 9.11 -3.62 1.28
CA VAL A 134 7.80 -3.27 1.90
C VAL A 134 6.92 -2.49 0.92
N THR A 135 7.51 -1.54 0.18
CA THR A 135 6.77 -0.73 -0.79
C THR A 135 6.27 -1.60 -1.95
N SER A 136 7.14 -2.43 -2.55
CA SER A 136 6.77 -3.34 -3.63
C SER A 136 5.69 -4.35 -3.21
N VAL A 137 5.81 -4.93 -2.02
CA VAL A 137 4.80 -5.89 -1.52
C VAL A 137 3.46 -5.20 -1.29
N LEU A 138 3.43 -3.98 -0.75
CA LEU A 138 2.18 -3.20 -0.64
C LEU A 138 1.56 -2.95 -2.01
N GLU A 139 2.35 -2.60 -3.02
CA GLU A 139 1.86 -2.39 -4.39
C GLU A 139 1.27 -3.69 -4.98
N TYR A 140 1.94 -4.83 -4.80
CA TYR A 140 1.46 -6.13 -5.26
C TYR A 140 0.15 -6.54 -4.60
N LEU A 141 0.03 -6.31 -3.29
CA LEU A 141 -1.18 -6.61 -2.54
C LEU A 141 -2.33 -5.64 -2.87
N ILE A 142 -2.04 -4.36 -3.13
CA ILE A 142 -3.03 -3.38 -3.64
C ILE A 142 -3.52 -3.78 -5.03
N SER A 143 -2.62 -4.20 -5.92
CA SER A 143 -2.98 -4.71 -7.25
C SER A 143 -3.91 -5.92 -7.14
N TRP A 144 -3.57 -6.89 -6.28
CA TRP A 144 -4.42 -8.05 -6.03
C TRP A 144 -5.79 -7.64 -5.46
N PHE A 145 -5.82 -6.73 -4.49
CA PHE A 145 -7.06 -6.21 -3.91
C PHE A 145 -7.94 -5.45 -4.91
N GLY A 146 -7.35 -4.81 -5.91
CA GLY A 146 -8.10 -4.17 -6.98
C GLY A 146 -8.92 -5.15 -7.84
N GLU A 147 -8.49 -6.41 -7.92
CA GLU A 147 -9.11 -7.45 -8.75
C GLU A 147 -9.95 -8.45 -7.95
N LYS A 148 -9.66 -8.59 -6.65
CA LYS A 148 -10.22 -9.62 -5.77
C LYS A 148 -10.97 -9.01 -4.57
N LYS A 149 -11.70 -9.85 -3.83
CA LYS A 149 -12.40 -9.42 -2.62
C LYS A 149 -11.41 -9.23 -1.47
N PHE A 150 -11.70 -8.28 -0.58
CA PHE A 150 -10.96 -8.12 0.67
C PHE A 150 -11.07 -9.40 1.52
N THR A 151 -9.95 -9.88 2.04
CA THR A 151 -9.90 -11.00 2.99
C THR A 151 -9.14 -10.58 4.26
N PRO A 152 -9.43 -11.19 5.42
CA PRO A 152 -8.77 -10.81 6.70
C PRO A 152 -7.26 -11.05 6.75
N GLU A 153 -6.72 -11.86 5.85
CA GLU A 153 -5.29 -12.11 5.67
C GLU A 153 -4.55 -10.90 5.06
N LEU A 154 -5.30 -9.97 4.46
CA LEU A 154 -4.85 -8.69 3.93
C LEU A 154 -5.19 -7.53 4.89
#